data_AF-A0AAP0K236-F1
#
_entry.id   AF-A0AAP0K236-F1
#
_cell.length_a   1.000
_cell.length_b   1.000
_cell.length_c   1.000
_cell.angle_alpha   90.00
_cell.angle_beta   90.00
_cell.angle_gamma   90.00
#
_symmetry.space_group_name_H-M   'P 1'
#
loop_
_entity.id
_entity.type
_entity.pdbx_description
1 polymer ?
#
loop_
_entity_poly.entity_id
_entity_poly.type
_entity_poly.pdbx_seq_one_letter_code
_entity_poly.pdbx_strand_id
1 'polypeptide(L)'
;MFQLCYRDWQAMVSALASWMASFQSSMPTMFELSQVEAFLRLHFKQIMQGIVIARRMQLMASTLLDLHTLLEVPIKRERLKSICHMIVLMKVIKSMFHKKELDIIQSLPHVINLAQADITCLLLMAKDKLQSEISKGSQASKIRILSSFIRGGKDSDKSQFDSLSLVSIALKMLQGGGSNVRRLSLLISLDALQSIGYLDFEYSRIKKLISKVATVADFQRIVEEVTDCSFLYWRKEMLRTWFSMIYADGNKFSWLQYFLDGCADGLWLLRLGNVGEFALHLHEEEIEDAVKTRKYRK
;
A
#
# COMPACT_ATOMS: atom_id res chain seq x y z
N MET A 1 2.72 -13.67 22.65
CA MET A 1 1.82 -13.23 21.55
C MET A 1 0.89 -12.09 21.97
N PHE A 2 0.18 -12.18 23.10
CA PHE A 2 -0.89 -11.23 23.44
C PHE A 2 -0.48 -9.87 24.05
N GLN A 3 0.71 -9.74 24.65
CA GLN A 3 1.25 -8.44 25.11
C GLN A 3 1.85 -7.61 23.96
N LEU A 4 2.34 -8.25 22.89
CA LEU A 4 2.80 -7.55 21.69
C LEU A 4 1.68 -6.72 21.06
N CYS A 5 0.47 -7.27 20.98
CA CYS A 5 -0.68 -6.62 20.36
C CYS A 5 -1.06 -5.27 21.01
N TYR A 6 -0.87 -5.07 22.32
CA TYR A 6 -1.18 -3.79 22.97
C TYR A 6 -0.14 -2.70 22.66
N ARG A 7 1.15 -3.07 22.67
CA ARG A 7 2.25 -2.16 22.32
C ARG A 7 2.19 -1.78 20.83
N ASP A 8 1.92 -2.77 19.98
CA ASP A 8 1.78 -2.58 18.53
C ASP A 8 0.56 -1.70 18.21
N TRP A 9 -0.53 -1.85 18.97
CA TRP A 9 -1.71 -0.99 18.87
C TRP A 9 -1.41 0.48 19.21
N GLN A 10 -0.79 0.76 20.36
CA GLN A 10 -0.47 2.13 20.75
C GLN A 10 0.47 2.79 19.73
N ALA A 11 1.48 2.05 19.26
CA ALA A 11 2.39 2.51 18.22
C ALA A 11 1.64 2.88 16.93
N MET A 12 0.62 2.10 16.53
CA MET A 12 -0.20 2.41 15.36
C MET A 12 -1.07 3.64 15.55
N VAL A 13 -1.67 3.84 16.73
CA VAL A 13 -2.47 5.04 17.02
C VAL A 13 -1.59 6.30 16.97
N SER A 14 -0.39 6.25 17.57
CA SER A 14 0.57 7.36 17.53
C SER A 14 1.06 7.63 16.10
N ALA A 15 1.37 6.57 15.34
CA ALA A 15 1.77 6.69 13.93
C ALA A 15 0.65 7.31 13.09
N LEU A 16 -0.60 6.92 13.32
CA LEU A 16 -1.75 7.50 12.62
C LEU A 16 -1.93 8.97 12.99
N ALA A 17 -1.86 9.34 14.27
CA ALA A 17 -2.00 10.73 14.70
C ALA A 17 -0.93 11.63 14.06
N SER A 18 0.33 11.16 14.05
CA SER A 18 1.44 11.86 13.38
C SER A 18 1.22 11.97 11.87
N TRP A 19 0.77 10.89 11.22
CA TRP A 19 0.45 10.90 9.80
C TRP A 19 -0.71 11.85 9.49
N MET A 20 -1.82 11.83 10.24
CA MET A 20 -2.97 12.70 10.00
C MET A 20 -2.58 14.17 10.11
N ALA A 21 -1.82 14.55 11.14
CA ALA A 21 -1.35 15.92 11.31
C ALA A 21 -0.47 16.36 10.14
N SER A 22 0.50 15.53 9.74
CA SER A 22 1.38 15.80 8.60
C SER A 22 0.64 15.81 7.25
N PHE A 23 -0.33 14.92 7.08
CA PHE A 23 -1.10 14.79 5.85
C PHE A 23 -1.99 16.01 5.68
N GLN A 24 -2.64 16.48 6.75
CA GLN A 24 -3.44 17.70 6.75
C GLN A 24 -2.59 18.95 6.45
N SER A 25 -1.44 19.10 7.13
CA SER A 25 -0.55 20.27 6.99
C SER A 25 0.13 20.39 5.63
N SER A 26 0.14 19.32 4.84
CA SER A 26 0.60 19.34 3.45
C SER A 26 -0.43 20.09 2.59
N MET A 27 -0.49 21.41 2.73
CA MET A 27 -1.29 22.33 1.91
C MET A 27 -0.36 23.09 0.95
N PRO A 28 -0.79 23.36 -0.29
CA PRO A 28 0.01 24.12 -1.23
C PRO A 28 -0.08 25.61 -0.90
N THR A 29 0.86 26.11 -0.10
CA THR A 29 1.09 27.55 0.03
C THR A 29 2.24 27.91 -0.89
N MET A 30 1.90 28.50 -2.05
CA MET A 30 2.79 29.17 -3.01
C MET A 30 4.25 28.66 -3.02
N PHE A 31 4.54 27.65 -3.84
CA PHE A 31 5.88 27.05 -3.91
C PHE A 31 6.77 27.76 -4.95
N GLU A 32 8.00 28.08 -4.55
CA GLU A 32 9.12 28.23 -5.48
C GLU A 32 9.37 26.91 -6.22
N LEU A 33 9.85 26.97 -7.48
CA LEU A 33 10.10 25.78 -8.31
C LEU A 33 10.99 24.71 -7.63
N SER A 34 11.91 25.13 -6.77
CA SER A 34 12.80 24.26 -5.97
C SER A 34 12.08 23.44 -4.90
N GLN A 35 10.93 23.91 -4.42
CA GLN A 35 10.16 23.26 -3.36
C GLN A 35 9.11 22.28 -3.89
N VAL A 36 8.78 22.35 -5.19
CA VAL A 36 7.78 21.50 -5.84
C VAL A 36 8.19 20.03 -5.80
N GLU A 37 9.46 19.71 -6.08
CA GLU A 37 9.93 18.32 -6.01
C GLU A 37 9.82 17.76 -4.59
N ALA A 38 10.27 18.53 -3.58
CA ALA A 38 10.19 18.13 -2.18
C ALA A 38 8.73 17.90 -1.74
N PHE A 39 7.82 18.76 -2.19
CA PHE A 39 6.38 18.61 -1.98
C PHE A 39 5.84 17.32 -2.61
N LEU A 40 6.17 17.03 -3.86
CA LEU A 40 5.74 15.80 -4.54
C LEU A 40 6.29 14.53 -3.86
N ARG A 41 7.56 14.56 -3.42
CA ARG A 41 8.16 13.46 -2.63
C ARG A 41 7.45 13.26 -1.31
N LEU A 42 7.10 14.35 -0.62
CA LEU A 42 6.32 14.31 0.60
C LEU A 42 4.94 13.72 0.34
N HIS A 43 4.25 14.19 -0.70
CA HIS A 43 2.91 13.72 -1.03
C HIS A 43 2.89 12.22 -1.37
N PHE A 44 3.84 11.77 -2.19
CA PHE A 44 4.05 10.35 -2.48
C PHE A 44 4.25 9.51 -1.21
N LYS A 45 5.09 10.01 -0.28
CA LYS A 45 5.33 9.37 1.01
C LYS A 45 4.06 9.31 1.86
N GLN A 46 3.28 10.40 1.93
CA GLN A 46 2.07 10.45 2.75
C GLN A 46 0.99 9.48 2.26
N ILE A 47 0.77 9.39 0.95
CA ILE A 47 -0.19 8.44 0.36
C ILE A 47 0.21 7.01 0.74
N MET A 48 1.48 6.65 0.51
CA MET A 48 2.00 5.32 0.88
C MET A 48 1.88 5.03 2.38
N GLN A 49 2.18 6.00 3.24
CA GLN A 49 2.09 5.83 4.69
C GLN A 49 0.65 5.58 5.14
N GLY A 50 -0.31 6.34 4.63
CA GLY A 50 -1.73 6.16 4.96
C GLY A 50 -2.23 4.76 4.59
N ILE A 51 -1.90 4.29 3.39
CA ILE A 51 -2.25 2.95 2.91
C ILE A 51 -1.62 1.86 3.80
N VAL A 52 -0.34 1.98 4.14
CA VAL A 52 0.35 0.98 4.98
C VAL A 52 -0.23 0.95 6.39
N ILE A 53 -0.55 2.10 6.99
CA ILE A 53 -1.16 2.17 8.33
C ILE A 53 -2.55 1.50 8.30
N ALA A 54 -3.39 1.83 7.32
CA ALA A 54 -4.72 1.21 7.17
C ALA A 54 -4.62 -0.30 7.00
N ARG A 55 -3.75 -0.78 6.10
CA ARG A 55 -3.55 -2.23 5.88
C ARG A 55 -3.10 -2.96 7.14
N ARG A 56 -2.24 -2.35 7.94
CA ARG A 56 -1.80 -2.92 9.23
C ARG A 56 -2.95 -3.01 10.23
N MET A 57 -3.80 -1.98 10.31
CA MET A 57 -4.98 -1.98 11.17
C MET A 57 -5.99 -3.06 10.75
N GLN A 58 -6.27 -3.15 9.46
CA GLN A 58 -7.15 -4.18 8.89
C GLN A 58 -6.63 -5.58 9.22
N LEU A 59 -5.37 -5.85 8.89
CA LEU A 59 -4.76 -7.15 9.16
C LEU A 59 -4.80 -7.51 10.64
N MET A 60 -4.49 -6.56 11.53
CA MET A 60 -4.52 -6.82 12.97
C MET A 60 -5.94 -7.06 13.49
N ALA A 61 -6.92 -6.28 13.05
CA ALA A 61 -8.32 -6.45 13.42
C ALA A 61 -8.87 -7.80 12.96
N SER A 62 -8.70 -8.14 11.67
CA SER A 62 -9.16 -9.41 11.11
C SER A 62 -8.47 -10.60 11.76
N THR A 63 -7.13 -10.58 11.86
CA THR A 63 -6.38 -11.71 12.46
C THR A 63 -6.78 -11.95 13.91
N LEU A 64 -7.03 -10.89 14.70
CA LEU A 64 -7.47 -11.06 16.10
C LEU A 64 -8.87 -11.68 16.19
N LEU A 65 -9.79 -11.27 15.30
CA LEU A 65 -11.15 -11.82 15.24
C LEU A 65 -11.16 -13.25 14.72
N ASP A 66 -10.31 -13.57 13.75
CA ASP A 66 -10.18 -14.92 13.19
C ASP A 66 -9.57 -15.87 14.20
N LEU A 67 -8.49 -15.46 14.90
CA LEU A 67 -7.91 -16.26 15.98
C LEU A 67 -8.89 -16.48 17.14
N HIS A 68 -9.70 -15.49 17.48
CA HIS A 68 -10.77 -15.66 18.48
C HIS A 68 -11.77 -16.74 18.05
N THR A 69 -12.18 -16.70 16.78
CA THR A 69 -13.17 -17.62 16.22
C THR A 69 -12.60 -19.04 16.12
N LEU A 70 -11.35 -19.18 15.66
CA LEU A 70 -10.69 -20.47 15.48
C LEU A 70 -10.30 -21.16 16.79
N LEU A 71 -9.91 -20.38 17.81
CA LEU A 71 -9.48 -20.92 19.10
C LEU A 71 -10.61 -20.96 20.14
N GLU A 72 -11.77 -20.38 19.83
CA GLU A 72 -12.92 -20.23 20.73
C GLU A 72 -12.58 -19.57 22.09
N VAL A 73 -11.49 -18.79 22.14
CA VAL A 73 -11.02 -18.15 23.37
C VAL A 73 -11.68 -16.78 23.54
N PRO A 74 -12.39 -16.50 24.65
CA PRO A 74 -13.11 -15.24 24.83
C PRO A 74 -12.18 -14.00 24.75
N ILE A 75 -12.63 -12.98 24.01
CA ILE A 75 -11.92 -11.71 23.91
C ILE A 75 -12.18 -10.86 25.16
N LYS A 76 -11.11 -10.43 25.85
CA LYS A 76 -11.19 -9.47 26.94
C LYS A 76 -11.76 -8.13 26.47
N ARG A 77 -12.61 -7.51 27.29
CA ARG A 77 -13.30 -6.23 27.01
C ARG A 77 -12.37 -5.12 26.49
N GLU A 78 -11.18 -4.99 27.06
CA GLU A 78 -10.17 -4.00 26.65
C GLU A 78 -9.69 -4.19 25.22
N ARG A 79 -9.47 -5.44 24.81
CA ARG A 79 -9.03 -5.77 23.45
C ARG A 79 -10.14 -5.53 22.44
N LEU A 80 -11.37 -5.84 22.85
CA LEU A 80 -12.55 -5.57 22.05
C LEU A 80 -12.72 -4.07 21.78
N LYS A 81 -12.42 -3.23 22.79
CA LYS A 81 -12.38 -1.76 22.65
C LYS A 81 -11.28 -1.30 21.69
N SER A 82 -10.09 -1.91 21.71
CA SER A 82 -9.03 -1.62 20.74
C SER A 82 -9.43 -1.99 19.31
N ILE A 83 -10.05 -3.16 19.09
CA ILE A 83 -10.53 -3.58 17.77
C ILE A 83 -11.59 -2.61 17.24
N CYS A 84 -12.55 -2.22 18.08
CA CYS A 84 -13.55 -1.21 17.75
C CYS A 84 -12.90 0.12 17.34
N HIS A 85 -11.88 0.57 18.07
CA HIS A 85 -11.15 1.77 17.70
C HIS A 85 -10.37 1.60 16.39
N MET A 86 -9.77 0.44 16.08
CA MET A 86 -9.14 0.19 14.77
C MET A 86 -10.14 0.36 13.62
N ILE A 87 -11.34 -0.20 13.76
CA ILE A 87 -12.42 -0.08 12.75
C ILE A 87 -12.75 1.39 12.50
N VAL A 88 -12.97 2.15 13.58
CA VAL A 88 -13.22 3.59 13.51
C VAL A 88 -12.07 4.32 12.81
N LEU A 89 -10.82 4.02 13.18
CA LEU A 89 -9.65 4.68 12.60
C LEU A 89 -9.45 4.35 11.12
N MET A 90 -9.76 3.13 10.67
CA MET A 90 -9.74 2.80 9.24
C MET A 90 -10.71 3.68 8.45
N LYS A 91 -11.91 3.93 8.98
CA LYS A 91 -12.89 4.82 8.36
C LYS A 91 -12.50 6.29 8.43
N VAL A 92 -11.80 6.71 9.48
CA VAL A 92 -11.17 8.03 9.53
C VAL A 92 -10.13 8.17 8.41
N ILE A 93 -9.28 7.17 8.18
CA ILE A 93 -8.30 7.18 7.07
C ILE A 93 -9.02 7.30 5.72
N LYS A 94 -10.07 6.50 5.48
CA LYS A 94 -10.91 6.60 4.27
C LYS A 94 -11.44 8.01 4.07
N SER A 95 -12.04 8.59 5.12
CA SER A 95 -12.54 9.98 5.09
C SER A 95 -11.43 11.00 4.80
N MET A 96 -10.21 10.79 5.27
CA MET A 96 -9.10 11.70 5.04
C MET A 96 -8.64 11.68 3.58
N PHE A 97 -8.59 10.49 2.96
CA PHE A 97 -8.29 10.36 1.54
C PHE A 97 -9.37 11.01 0.67
N HIS A 98 -10.65 10.77 0.95
CA HIS A 98 -11.74 11.41 0.20
C HIS A 98 -11.70 12.95 0.28
N LYS A 99 -11.37 13.50 1.45
CA LYS A 99 -11.25 14.97 1.61
C LYS A 99 -10.14 15.59 0.76
N LYS A 100 -9.07 14.84 0.46
CA LYS A 100 -7.92 15.29 -0.34
C LYS A 100 -7.85 14.64 -1.72
N GLU A 101 -8.93 14.00 -2.15
CA GLU A 101 -8.93 13.16 -3.33
C GLU A 101 -8.56 13.94 -4.61
N LEU A 102 -9.14 15.12 -4.78
CA LEU A 102 -8.85 16.00 -5.91
C LEU A 102 -7.38 16.44 -5.93
N ASP A 103 -6.82 16.81 -4.78
CA ASP A 103 -5.41 17.22 -4.66
C ASP A 103 -4.47 16.06 -5.02
N ILE A 104 -4.80 14.83 -4.59
CA ILE A 104 -4.06 13.62 -4.94
C ILE A 104 -4.10 13.40 -6.44
N ILE A 105 -5.29 13.40 -7.05
CA ILE A 105 -5.49 13.17 -8.48
C ILE A 105 -4.70 14.20 -9.31
N GLN A 106 -4.75 15.48 -8.95
CA GLN A 106 -4.02 16.53 -9.66
C GLN A 106 -2.50 16.37 -9.56
N SER A 107 -1.99 15.95 -8.39
CA SER A 107 -0.54 15.73 -8.20
C SER A 107 -0.01 14.42 -8.78
N LEU A 108 -0.89 13.45 -9.04
CA LEU A 108 -0.55 12.07 -9.36
C LEU A 108 0.35 11.94 -10.62
N PRO A 109 0.08 12.63 -11.74
CA PRO A 109 0.96 12.58 -12.91
C PRO A 109 2.39 13.07 -12.58
N HIS A 110 2.50 14.11 -11.76
CA HIS A 110 3.78 14.67 -11.35
C HIS A 110 4.55 13.73 -10.41
N VAL A 111 3.85 13.06 -9.48
CA VAL A 111 4.43 12.03 -8.60
C VAL A 111 4.93 10.83 -9.41
N ILE A 112 4.15 10.37 -10.39
CA ILE A 112 4.53 9.26 -11.28
C ILE A 112 5.78 9.65 -12.09
N ASN A 113 5.79 10.84 -12.70
CA ASN A 113 6.93 11.32 -13.48
C ASN A 113 8.21 11.44 -12.62
N LEU A 114 8.07 11.92 -11.38
CA LEU A 114 9.20 12.01 -10.45
C LEU A 114 9.77 10.62 -10.13
N ALA A 115 8.92 9.65 -9.82
CA ALA A 115 9.36 8.29 -9.55
C ALA A 115 9.95 7.61 -10.81
N GLN A 116 9.42 7.90 -12.00
CA GLN A 116 9.99 7.45 -13.26
C GLN A 116 11.38 8.05 -13.51
N ALA A 117 11.60 9.32 -13.19
CA ALA A 117 12.90 9.96 -13.27
C ALA A 117 13.91 9.30 -12.31
N ASP A 118 13.50 9.01 -11.07
CA ASP A 118 14.31 8.27 -10.11
C ASP A 118 14.69 6.87 -10.64
N ILE A 119 13.73 6.10 -11.21
CA ILE A 119 14.02 4.78 -11.82
C ILE A 119 14.98 4.93 -13.00
N THR A 120 14.77 5.94 -13.85
CA THR A 120 15.60 6.20 -15.03
C THR A 120 17.04 6.49 -14.62
N CYS A 121 17.25 7.29 -13.57
CA CYS A 121 18.58 7.59 -13.04
C CYS A 121 19.29 6.30 -12.59
N LEU A 122 18.62 5.42 -11.85
CA LEU A 122 19.20 4.15 -11.41
C LEU A 122 19.57 3.23 -12.59
N LEU A 123 18.73 3.20 -13.62
CA LEU A 123 19.01 2.41 -14.83
C LEU A 123 20.15 3.00 -15.67
N LEU A 124 20.28 4.32 -15.74
CA LEU A 124 21.41 4.98 -16.41
C LEU A 124 22.72 4.69 -15.66
N MET A 125 22.74 4.75 -14.33
CA MET A 125 23.91 4.35 -13.55
C MET A 125 24.30 2.88 -13.81
N ALA A 126 23.33 1.98 -13.92
CA ALA A 126 23.58 0.58 -14.28
C ALA A 126 24.13 0.46 -15.72
N LYS A 127 23.59 1.23 -16.66
CA LYS A 127 24.07 1.29 -18.05
C LYS A 127 25.52 1.76 -18.13
N ASP A 128 25.87 2.85 -17.44
CA ASP A 128 27.22 3.43 -17.45
C ASP A 128 28.23 2.46 -16.83
N LYS A 129 27.84 1.77 -15.75
CA LYS A 129 28.66 0.71 -15.15
C LYS A 129 28.95 -0.41 -16.14
N LEU A 130 27.91 -0.93 -16.83
CA LEU A 130 28.06 -1.98 -17.84
C LEU A 130 28.93 -1.53 -19.02
N GLN A 131 28.76 -0.30 -19.51
CA GLN A 131 29.58 0.27 -20.59
C GLN A 131 31.05 0.43 -20.17
N SER A 132 31.31 0.79 -18.90
CA SER A 132 32.66 0.87 -18.35
C SER A 132 33.33 -0.51 -18.24
N GLU A 133 32.57 -1.56 -17.95
CA GLU A 133 33.08 -2.93 -17.88
C GLU A 133 33.40 -3.48 -19.28
N ILE A 134 32.54 -3.21 -20.27
CA ILE A 134 32.76 -3.59 -21.67
C ILE A 134 34.01 -2.87 -22.24
N SER A 135 34.18 -1.58 -21.95
CA SER A 135 35.34 -0.81 -22.44
C SER A 135 36.66 -1.22 -21.76
N LYS A 136 36.64 -1.57 -20.46
CA LYS A 136 37.79 -2.18 -19.77
C LYS A 136 38.12 -3.59 -20.29
N GLY A 137 37.09 -4.39 -20.59
CA GLY A 137 37.24 -5.70 -21.25
C GLY A 137 37.86 -5.59 -22.64
N SER A 138 37.53 -4.54 -23.39
CA SER A 138 38.06 -4.23 -24.73
C SER A 138 39.55 -3.80 -24.73
N GLN A 139 40.02 -3.10 -23.69
CA GLN A 139 41.47 -2.80 -23.57
C GLN A 139 42.29 -4.04 -23.17
N ALA A 140 41.73 -4.93 -22.36
CA ALA A 140 42.32 -6.24 -22.09
C ALA A 140 42.20 -7.21 -23.28
N SER A 141 41.27 -6.98 -24.21
CA SER A 141 41.02 -7.88 -25.35
C SER A 141 42.09 -7.78 -26.43
N LYS A 142 42.81 -6.65 -26.60
CA LYS A 142 43.97 -6.63 -27.51
C LYS A 142 45.09 -7.58 -27.08
N ILE A 143 45.23 -7.83 -25.78
CA ILE A 143 46.18 -8.83 -25.23
C ILE A 143 45.52 -10.21 -25.10
N ARG A 144 44.19 -10.28 -24.95
CA ARG A 144 43.42 -11.53 -24.75
C ARG A 144 42.93 -12.18 -26.05
N ILE A 145 42.92 -11.50 -27.21
CA ILE A 145 42.61 -12.13 -28.51
C ILE A 145 43.60 -13.27 -28.82
N LEU A 146 44.84 -13.18 -28.31
CA LEU A 146 45.81 -14.27 -28.42
C LEU A 146 45.56 -15.42 -27.41
N SER A 147 44.83 -15.19 -26.30
CA SER A 147 44.54 -16.22 -25.29
C SER A 147 43.10 -16.75 -25.32
N SER A 148 42.19 -16.11 -26.06
CA SER A 148 40.78 -16.52 -26.20
C SER A 148 40.55 -17.65 -27.22
N PHE A 149 41.57 -18.04 -27.98
CA PHE A 149 41.51 -19.23 -28.83
C PHE A 149 41.58 -20.56 -28.05
N ILE A 150 41.95 -20.53 -26.75
CA ILE A 150 42.24 -21.75 -25.98
C ILE A 150 41.22 -22.01 -24.85
N ARG A 151 40.37 -21.04 -24.44
CA ARG A 151 39.37 -21.31 -23.39
C ARG A 151 38.20 -20.31 -23.37
N GLY A 152 37.01 -20.78 -23.74
CA GLY A 152 35.71 -20.43 -23.13
C GLY A 152 35.25 -18.96 -22.95
N GLY A 153 35.91 -17.96 -23.52
CA GLY A 153 35.60 -16.53 -23.28
C GLY A 153 34.42 -15.94 -24.07
N LYS A 154 33.76 -16.72 -24.93
CA LYS A 154 32.74 -16.20 -25.88
C LYS A 154 31.38 -15.92 -25.22
N ASP A 155 31.12 -16.48 -24.04
CA ASP A 155 29.80 -16.40 -23.39
C ASP A 155 29.67 -15.19 -22.44
N SER A 156 30.77 -14.72 -21.83
CA SER A 156 30.75 -13.54 -20.95
C SER A 156 30.48 -12.25 -21.72
N ASP A 157 31.07 -12.10 -22.91
CA ASP A 157 30.91 -10.89 -23.72
C ASP A 157 29.48 -10.79 -24.27
N LYS A 158 28.90 -11.93 -24.72
CA LYS A 158 27.48 -12.00 -25.13
C LYS A 158 26.54 -11.65 -23.98
N SER A 159 26.78 -12.19 -22.80
CA SER A 159 26.00 -11.90 -21.59
C SER A 159 26.02 -10.41 -21.21
N GLN A 160 27.13 -9.70 -21.45
CA GLN A 160 27.23 -8.25 -21.21
C GLN A 160 26.47 -7.42 -22.25
N PHE A 161 26.53 -7.80 -23.53
CA PHE A 161 25.73 -7.16 -24.60
C PHE A 161 24.22 -7.40 -24.43
N ASP A 162 23.83 -8.61 -24.02
CA ASP A 162 22.43 -8.95 -23.70
C ASP A 162 21.94 -8.11 -22.51
N SER A 163 22.74 -7.96 -21.46
CA SER A 163 22.43 -7.10 -20.31
C SER A 163 22.28 -5.63 -20.71
N LEU A 164 23.19 -5.10 -21.54
CA LEU A 164 23.08 -3.72 -22.04
C LEU A 164 21.82 -3.51 -22.90
N SER A 165 21.45 -4.53 -23.69
CA SER A 165 20.23 -4.52 -24.50
C SER A 165 18.98 -4.51 -23.62
N LEU A 166 18.94 -5.33 -22.57
CA LEU A 166 17.85 -5.37 -21.60
C LEU A 166 17.69 -4.05 -20.84
N VAL A 167 18.79 -3.40 -20.41
CA VAL A 167 18.74 -2.06 -19.80
C VAL A 167 18.19 -1.02 -20.79
N SER A 168 18.59 -1.10 -22.06
CA SER A 168 18.09 -0.20 -23.10
C SER A 168 16.59 -0.41 -23.37
N ILE A 169 16.10 -1.66 -23.34
CA ILE A 169 14.67 -1.97 -23.42
C ILE A 169 13.94 -1.40 -22.21
N ALA A 170 14.44 -1.60 -20.99
CA ALA A 170 13.85 -1.06 -19.77
C ALA A 170 13.71 0.47 -19.82
N LEU A 171 14.74 1.19 -20.25
CA LEU A 171 14.71 2.64 -20.44
C LEU A 171 13.66 3.08 -21.49
N LYS A 172 13.57 2.36 -22.63
CA LYS A 172 12.54 2.64 -23.64
C LYS A 172 11.12 2.40 -23.12
N MET A 173 10.92 1.37 -22.30
CA MET A 173 9.60 1.07 -21.71
C MET A 173 9.16 2.14 -20.69
N LEU A 174 10.11 2.84 -20.04
CA LEU A 174 9.85 3.96 -19.14
C LEU A 174 9.51 5.27 -19.86
N GLN A 175 10.02 5.49 -21.08
CA GLN A 175 9.87 6.74 -21.83
C GLN A 175 8.49 6.92 -22.52
N GLY A 176 7.39 6.56 -21.86
CA GLY A 176 6.06 7.00 -22.31
C GLY A 176 4.92 6.51 -21.42
N GLY A 177 3.69 6.48 -21.97
CA GLY A 177 2.48 6.24 -21.19
C GLY A 177 2.49 4.97 -20.35
N GLY A 178 1.88 5.03 -19.15
CA GLY A 178 1.85 3.97 -18.14
C GLY A 178 0.95 2.77 -18.48
N SER A 179 1.04 2.21 -19.69
CA SER A 179 0.28 1.02 -20.05
C SER A 179 0.72 -0.22 -19.25
N ASN A 180 -0.23 -1.10 -18.93
CA ASN A 180 0.06 -2.36 -18.24
C ASN A 180 1.06 -3.23 -19.00
N VAL A 181 1.00 -3.23 -20.33
CA VAL A 181 1.93 -3.97 -21.19
C VAL A 181 3.36 -3.47 -21.02
N ARG A 182 3.58 -2.14 -21.07
CA ARG A 182 4.92 -1.56 -20.86
C ARG A 182 5.46 -1.84 -19.46
N ARG A 183 4.60 -1.78 -18.45
CA ARG A 183 4.98 -2.12 -17.07
C ARG A 183 5.42 -3.58 -16.94
N LEU A 184 4.68 -4.51 -17.55
CA LEU A 184 5.06 -5.93 -17.57
C LEU A 184 6.37 -6.16 -18.31
N SER A 185 6.53 -5.58 -19.50
CA SER A 185 7.78 -5.67 -20.27
C SER A 185 8.99 -5.10 -19.52
N LEU A 186 8.81 -3.99 -18.78
CA LEU A 186 9.82 -3.44 -17.88
C LEU A 186 10.19 -4.44 -16.78
N LEU A 187 9.21 -5.02 -16.08
CA LEU A 187 9.44 -5.99 -15.01
C LEU A 187 10.16 -7.24 -15.52
N ILE A 188 9.75 -7.79 -16.67
CA ILE A 188 10.40 -8.96 -17.29
C ILE A 188 11.87 -8.64 -17.64
N SER A 189 12.12 -7.45 -18.20
CA SER A 189 13.49 -7.01 -18.53
C SER A 189 14.36 -6.89 -17.29
N LEU A 190 13.81 -6.38 -16.18
CA LEU A 190 14.49 -6.27 -14.90
C LEU A 190 14.75 -7.65 -14.26
N ASP A 191 13.78 -8.57 -14.34
CA ASP A 191 13.90 -9.94 -13.81
C ASP A 191 14.97 -10.73 -14.57
N ALA A 192 15.03 -10.56 -15.90
CA ALA A 192 16.09 -11.12 -16.72
C ALA A 192 17.46 -10.54 -16.33
N LEU A 193 17.56 -9.21 -16.12
CA LEU A 193 18.79 -8.57 -15.64
C LEU A 193 19.24 -9.09 -14.27
N GLN A 194 18.30 -9.37 -13.37
CA GLN A 194 18.60 -9.97 -12.09
C GLN A 194 19.12 -11.40 -12.26
N SER A 195 18.48 -12.20 -13.12
CA SER A 195 18.87 -13.60 -13.38
C SER A 195 20.29 -13.73 -13.94
N ILE A 196 20.77 -12.70 -14.66
CA ILE A 196 22.14 -12.64 -15.18
C ILE A 196 23.14 -12.18 -14.09
N GLY A 197 22.67 -11.66 -12.95
CA GLY A 197 23.49 -11.33 -11.77
C GLY A 197 24.10 -9.92 -11.75
N TYR A 198 23.71 -9.02 -12.66
CA TYR A 198 24.33 -7.70 -12.78
C TYR A 198 23.73 -6.61 -11.87
N LEU A 199 22.56 -6.85 -11.27
CA LEU A 199 21.72 -5.77 -10.75
C LEU A 199 21.12 -6.01 -9.35
N ASP A 200 21.60 -6.96 -8.54
CA ASP A 200 20.89 -7.40 -7.32
C ASP A 200 20.48 -6.28 -6.34
N PHE A 201 21.39 -5.36 -5.97
CA PHE A 201 21.08 -4.31 -5.00
C PHE A 201 20.12 -3.24 -5.57
N GLU A 202 20.45 -2.71 -6.75
CA GLU A 202 19.67 -1.66 -7.43
C GLU A 202 18.32 -2.19 -7.93
N TYR A 203 18.23 -3.47 -8.30
CA TYR A 203 17.02 -4.13 -8.72
C TYR A 203 15.97 -4.12 -7.60
N SER A 204 16.37 -4.44 -6.37
CA SER A 204 15.45 -4.43 -5.22
C SER A 204 14.87 -3.03 -4.98
N ARG A 205 15.67 -1.97 -5.21
CA ARG A 205 15.27 -0.56 -5.07
C ARG A 205 14.32 -0.16 -6.19
N ILE A 206 14.65 -0.49 -7.44
CA ILE A 206 13.81 -0.24 -8.62
C ILE A 206 12.45 -0.94 -8.47
N LYS A 207 12.45 -2.23 -8.12
CA LYS A 207 11.22 -3.02 -7.92
C LYS A 207 10.33 -2.43 -6.83
N LYS A 208 10.92 -2.02 -5.70
CA LYS A 208 10.19 -1.33 -4.62
C LYS A 208 9.57 -0.02 -5.12
N LEU A 209 10.30 0.76 -5.92
CA LEU A 209 9.81 2.03 -6.45
C LEU A 209 8.67 1.82 -7.45
N ILE A 210 8.81 0.86 -8.37
CA ILE A 210 7.75 0.46 -9.32
C ILE A 210 6.49 0.00 -8.57
N SER A 211 6.65 -0.80 -7.51
CA SER A 211 5.52 -1.24 -6.67
C SER A 211 4.82 -0.07 -6.00
N LYS A 212 5.58 0.89 -5.44
CA LYS A 212 5.00 2.08 -4.81
C LYS A 212 4.25 2.95 -5.82
N VAL A 213 4.81 3.14 -7.01
CA VAL A 213 4.15 3.89 -8.09
C VAL A 213 2.83 3.23 -8.48
N ALA A 214 2.81 1.90 -8.63
CA ALA A 214 1.57 1.18 -8.92
C ALA A 214 0.53 1.34 -7.79
N THR A 215 0.96 1.27 -6.52
CA THR A 215 0.07 1.51 -5.38
C THR A 215 -0.50 2.92 -5.38
N VAL A 216 0.28 3.93 -5.77
CA VAL A 216 -0.19 5.33 -5.79
C VAL A 216 -1.03 5.64 -7.03
N ALA A 217 -0.76 4.98 -8.16
CA ALA A 217 -1.61 5.07 -9.35
C ALA A 217 -3.03 4.55 -9.08
N ASP A 218 -3.15 3.43 -8.36
CA ASP A 218 -4.43 2.80 -8.00
C ASP A 218 -4.91 3.18 -6.59
N PHE A 219 -4.52 4.35 -6.07
CA PHE A 219 -4.73 4.67 -4.65
C PHE A 219 -6.20 4.61 -4.22
N GLN A 220 -7.14 5.04 -5.06
CA GLN A 220 -8.58 5.06 -4.73
C GLN A 220 -9.06 3.64 -4.40
N ARG A 221 -8.86 2.71 -5.35
CA ARG A 221 -9.21 1.30 -5.18
C ARG A 221 -8.51 0.68 -3.98
N ILE A 222 -7.21 0.94 -3.83
CA ILE A 222 -6.44 0.36 -2.73
C ILE A 222 -6.92 0.90 -1.38
N VAL A 223 -7.22 2.19 -1.27
CA VAL A 223 -7.77 2.79 -0.05
C VAL A 223 -9.11 2.16 0.30
N GLU A 224 -10.00 1.96 -0.68
CA GLU A 224 -11.26 1.25 -0.48
C GLU A 224 -11.02 -0.19 0.03
N GLU A 225 -10.14 -0.95 -0.61
CA GLU A 225 -9.82 -2.34 -0.21
C GLU A 225 -9.21 -2.44 1.20
N VAL A 226 -8.30 -1.54 1.58
CA VAL A 226 -7.63 -1.60 2.89
C VAL A 226 -8.46 -1.00 4.03
N THR A 227 -9.51 -0.25 3.71
CA THR A 227 -10.45 0.31 4.69
C THR A 227 -11.79 -0.41 4.72
N ASP A 228 -11.98 -1.41 3.86
CA ASP A 228 -13.14 -2.29 3.85
C ASP A 228 -13.22 -3.10 5.15
N CYS A 229 -14.36 -2.93 5.82
CA CYS A 229 -14.73 -3.59 7.07
C CYS A 229 -15.79 -4.68 6.86
N SER A 230 -16.01 -5.15 5.63
CA SER A 230 -16.96 -6.22 5.29
C SER A 230 -16.80 -7.50 6.13
N PHE A 231 -15.59 -7.78 6.64
CA PHE A 231 -15.34 -8.89 7.57
C PHE A 231 -16.19 -8.84 8.85
N LEU A 232 -16.73 -7.67 9.23
CA LEU A 232 -17.62 -7.51 10.39
C LEU A 232 -18.97 -8.20 10.19
N TYR A 233 -19.40 -8.41 8.94
CA TYR A 233 -20.61 -9.18 8.63
C TYR A 233 -20.58 -10.56 9.31
N TRP A 234 -19.43 -11.23 9.26
CA TRP A 234 -19.21 -12.55 9.87
C TRP A 234 -19.07 -12.52 11.40
N ARG A 235 -19.15 -11.34 12.04
CA ARG A 235 -18.98 -11.12 13.48
C ARG A 235 -20.16 -10.35 14.08
N LYS A 236 -21.35 -10.51 13.49
CA LYS A 236 -22.57 -9.78 13.87
C LYS A 236 -22.98 -9.90 15.34
N GLU A 237 -22.68 -11.02 15.99
CA GLU A 237 -22.95 -11.26 17.41
C GLU A 237 -22.27 -10.25 18.34
N MET A 238 -21.12 -9.71 17.91
CA MET A 238 -20.31 -8.79 18.69
C MET A 238 -20.77 -7.33 18.55
N LEU A 239 -21.66 -7.01 17.59
CA LEU A 239 -22.14 -5.65 17.29
C LEU A 239 -22.77 -4.98 18.51
N ARG A 240 -23.72 -5.65 19.17
CA ARG A 240 -24.41 -5.11 20.36
C ARG A 240 -23.43 -4.73 21.46
N THR A 241 -22.43 -5.57 21.67
CA THR A 241 -21.38 -5.34 22.65
C THR A 241 -20.53 -4.14 22.28
N TRP A 242 -20.13 -3.99 21.01
CA TRP A 242 -19.39 -2.82 20.54
C TRP A 242 -20.16 -1.51 20.67
N PHE A 243 -21.42 -1.47 20.22
CA PHE A 243 -22.27 -0.29 20.38
C PHE A 243 -22.43 0.10 21.85
N SER A 244 -22.65 -0.88 22.74
CA SER A 244 -22.71 -0.62 24.19
C SER A 244 -21.44 0.02 24.75
N MET A 245 -20.27 -0.32 24.19
CA MET A 245 -18.99 0.28 24.59
C MET A 245 -18.84 1.72 24.12
N ILE A 246 -19.29 2.02 22.90
CA ILE A 246 -19.26 3.38 22.35
C ILE A 246 -20.21 4.28 23.14
N TYR A 247 -21.44 3.80 23.41
CA TYR A 247 -22.43 4.57 24.17
C TYR A 247 -22.06 4.81 25.62
N ALA A 248 -21.31 3.89 26.25
CA ALA A 248 -20.84 4.08 27.63
C ALA A 248 -19.81 5.21 27.77
N ASP A 249 -19.21 5.68 26.67
CA ASP A 249 -18.14 6.68 26.67
C ASP A 249 -18.59 7.91 25.87
N GLY A 250 -19.16 8.90 26.57
CA GLY A 250 -19.78 10.08 25.94
C GLY A 250 -18.85 10.90 25.03
N ASN A 251 -17.54 10.80 25.23
CA ASN A 251 -16.53 11.46 24.40
C ASN A 251 -16.34 10.80 23.03
N LYS A 252 -16.95 9.63 22.79
CA LYS A 252 -16.80 8.83 21.57
C LYS A 252 -18.01 8.86 20.67
N PHE A 253 -18.89 9.84 20.85
CA PHE A 253 -20.05 9.98 19.98
C PHE A 253 -19.67 10.13 18.50
N SER A 254 -18.55 10.82 18.21
CA SER A 254 -18.00 10.93 16.85
C SER A 254 -17.57 9.59 16.25
N TRP A 255 -17.31 8.57 17.07
CA TRP A 255 -16.95 7.22 16.60
C TRP A 255 -18.16 6.48 16.06
N LEU A 256 -19.38 6.85 16.50
CA LEU A 256 -20.60 6.13 16.13
C LEU A 256 -20.80 6.14 14.62
N GLN A 257 -20.65 7.30 13.98
CA GLN A 257 -20.80 7.42 12.52
C GLN A 257 -19.78 6.55 11.76
N TYR A 258 -18.51 6.61 12.16
CA TYR A 258 -17.46 5.82 11.53
C TYR A 258 -17.63 4.32 11.78
N PHE A 259 -18.07 3.93 12.98
CA PHE A 259 -18.31 2.54 13.29
C PHE A 259 -19.52 1.98 12.53
N LEU A 260 -20.59 2.77 12.39
CA LEU A 260 -21.74 2.43 11.56
C LEU A 260 -21.36 2.27 10.10
N ASP A 261 -20.54 3.18 9.55
CA ASP A 261 -20.00 3.06 8.19
C ASP A 261 -19.16 1.77 8.03
N GLY A 262 -18.44 1.35 9.07
CA GLY A 262 -17.74 0.06 9.10
C GLY A 262 -18.67 -1.14 9.05
N CYS A 263 -19.78 -1.10 9.79
CA CYS A 263 -20.76 -2.18 9.76
C CYS A 263 -21.49 -2.25 8.41
N ALA A 264 -21.76 -1.09 7.80
CA ALA A 264 -22.44 -0.98 6.52
C ALA A 264 -21.64 -1.55 5.33
N ASP A 265 -20.31 -1.66 5.43
CA ASP A 265 -19.49 -2.29 4.38
C ASP A 265 -19.92 -3.75 4.10
N GLY A 266 -20.45 -4.45 5.11
CA GLY A 266 -21.03 -5.80 4.93
C GLY A 266 -22.20 -5.82 3.95
N LEU A 267 -22.98 -4.74 3.86
CA LEU A 267 -24.09 -4.63 2.90
C LEU A 267 -23.58 -4.57 1.46
N TRP A 268 -22.45 -3.90 1.23
CA TRP A 268 -21.84 -3.86 -0.10
C TRP A 268 -21.41 -5.26 -0.56
N LEU A 269 -20.80 -6.04 0.34
CA LEU A 269 -20.43 -7.43 0.06
C LEU A 269 -21.65 -8.29 -0.29
N LEU A 270 -22.75 -8.15 0.44
CA LEU A 270 -24.00 -8.87 0.17
C LEU A 270 -24.63 -8.49 -1.17
N ARG A 271 -24.58 -7.20 -1.53
CA ARG A 271 -25.02 -6.72 -2.86
C ARG A 271 -24.16 -7.31 -3.97
N LEU A 272 -22.84 -7.36 -3.79
CA LEU A 272 -21.94 -7.98 -4.75
C LEU A 272 -22.18 -9.48 -4.90
N GLY A 273 -22.53 -10.16 -3.80
CA GLY A 273 -22.83 -11.59 -3.76
C GLY A 273 -24.21 -11.97 -4.31
N ASN A 274 -25.05 -11.01 -4.74
CA ASN A 274 -26.42 -11.25 -5.21
C ASN A 274 -27.26 -12.12 -4.25
N VAL A 275 -27.11 -11.93 -2.94
CA VAL A 275 -27.73 -12.78 -1.88
C VAL A 275 -29.26 -12.55 -1.73
N GLY A 276 -29.86 -11.73 -2.59
CA GLY A 276 -31.28 -11.37 -2.57
C GLY A 276 -31.62 -10.28 -1.55
N GLU A 277 -32.73 -9.58 -1.77
CA GLU A 277 -33.17 -8.43 -0.95
C GLU A 277 -33.45 -8.81 0.51
N PHE A 278 -33.87 -10.04 0.76
CA PHE A 278 -34.17 -10.53 2.11
C PHE A 278 -32.94 -10.54 3.02
N ALA A 279 -31.79 -11.01 2.53
CA ALA A 279 -30.56 -11.06 3.32
C ALA A 279 -29.99 -9.67 3.61
N LEU A 280 -30.20 -8.72 2.69
CA LEU A 280 -29.85 -7.31 2.88
C LEU A 280 -30.70 -6.68 3.97
N HIS A 281 -32.03 -6.83 3.88
CA HIS A 281 -32.96 -6.29 4.87
C HIS A 281 -32.70 -6.85 6.26
N LEU A 282 -32.46 -8.16 6.37
CA LEU A 282 -32.12 -8.80 7.65
C LEU A 282 -30.85 -8.20 8.27
N HIS A 283 -29.81 -7.94 7.47
CA HIS A 283 -28.58 -7.34 7.99
C HIS A 283 -28.78 -5.88 8.40
N GLU A 284 -29.58 -5.11 7.65
CA GLU A 284 -29.95 -3.74 8.01
C GLU A 284 -30.74 -3.71 9.33
N GLU A 285 -31.71 -4.60 9.51
CA GLU A 285 -32.47 -4.77 10.76
C GLU A 285 -31.56 -5.14 11.93
N GLU A 286 -30.62 -6.07 11.74
CA GLU A 286 -29.66 -6.46 12.78
C GLU A 286 -28.79 -5.29 13.26
N ILE A 287 -28.31 -4.45 12.31
CA ILE A 287 -27.55 -3.23 12.63
C ILE A 287 -28.46 -2.24 13.37
N GLU A 288 -29.68 -2.04 12.88
CA GLU A 288 -30.64 -1.10 13.47
C GLU A 288 -31.02 -1.51 14.90
N ASP A 289 -31.25 -2.81 15.13
CA ASP A 289 -31.52 -3.38 16.44
C ASP A 289 -30.33 -3.18 17.40
N ALA A 290 -29.11 -3.39 16.92
CA ALA A 290 -27.90 -3.21 17.71
C ALA A 290 -27.68 -1.73 18.12
N VAL A 291 -28.09 -0.79 17.27
CA VAL A 291 -28.10 0.65 17.56
C VAL A 291 -29.21 0.99 18.56
N LYS A 292 -30.42 0.41 18.36
CA LYS A 292 -31.62 0.66 19.17
C LYS A 292 -31.60 0.01 20.56
N THR A 293 -30.69 -0.93 20.85
CA THR A 293 -30.66 -1.70 22.12
C THR A 293 -30.44 -0.85 23.39
N ARG A 294 -30.42 0.50 23.27
CA ARG A 294 -30.48 1.49 24.35
C ARG A 294 -31.58 1.26 25.41
N LYS A 295 -32.64 0.47 25.12
CA LYS A 295 -33.89 0.50 25.90
C LYS A 295 -34.04 -0.46 27.09
N TYR A 296 -33.18 -1.46 27.31
CA TYR A 296 -33.40 -2.48 28.36
C TYR A 296 -32.22 -2.73 29.31
N ARG A 297 -31.59 -1.67 29.82
CA ARG A 297 -30.84 -1.76 31.08
C ARG A 297 -31.24 -0.58 31.96
N LYS A 298 -32.31 -0.80 32.74
CA LYS A 298 -32.48 -0.16 34.06
C LYS A 298 -31.44 -0.72 35.01
#